data_AF-A0A2V6H6C4-F1
#
_entry.id   AF-A0A2V6H6C4-F1
#
_cell.length_a   1.000
_cell.length_b   1.000
_cell.length_c   1.000
_cell.angle_alpha   90.00
_cell.angle_beta   90.00
_cell.angle_gamma   90.00
#
_symmetry.space_group_name_H-M   'P 1'
#
loop_
_entity.id
_entity.type
_entity.pdbx_description
1 polymer ?
#
loop_
_entity_poly.entity_id
_entity_poly.type
_entity_poly.pdbx_seq_one_letter_code
_entity_poly.pdbx_strand_id
1 'polypeptide(L)'
;MFVYGGWYYWNAGWWYPAWGYAPNAYYAYDGPIYAYNGLPPDQAIANVQSALQQQGYYQGEVDGLLGPLTRAAIANYQRDHGLYITSAIDRPTLESLGMT
;
A
#
# COMPACT_ATOMS: atom_id res chain seq x y z
N MET A 1 -7.33 12.14 6.34
CA MET A 1 -5.87 12.38 6.30
C MET A 1 -5.48 12.77 4.89
N PHE A 2 -4.60 13.75 4.70
CA PHE A 2 -4.17 14.18 3.37
C PHE A 2 -2.76 13.65 3.08
N VAL A 3 -2.58 12.94 1.97
CA VAL A 3 -1.34 12.28 1.59
C VAL A 3 -1.18 12.35 0.06
N TYR A 4 -0.03 12.86 -0.41
CA TYR A 4 0.31 12.96 -1.85
C TYR A 4 -0.78 13.58 -2.74
N GLY A 5 -1.50 14.59 -2.25
CA GLY A 5 -2.56 15.23 -3.03
C GLY A 5 -3.93 14.57 -2.90
N GLY A 6 -4.02 13.42 -2.22
CA GLY A 6 -5.25 12.66 -2.00
C GLY A 6 -5.74 12.72 -0.56
N TRP A 7 -7.07 12.67 -0.38
CA TRP A 7 -7.67 12.55 0.95
C TRP A 7 -8.02 11.09 1.23
N TYR A 8 -7.60 10.56 2.37
CA TYR A 8 -7.89 9.21 2.81
C TYR A 8 -8.70 9.24 4.10
N TYR A 9 -9.62 8.30 4.26
CA TYR A 9 -10.34 8.08 5.51
C TYR A 9 -10.08 6.68 6.04
N TRP A 10 -10.08 6.55 7.35
CA TRP A 10 -9.85 5.29 8.04
C TRP A 10 -11.17 4.56 8.26
N ASN A 11 -11.22 3.27 7.94
CA ASN A 11 -12.33 2.41 8.28
C ASN A 11 -11.85 0.96 8.48
N ALA A 12 -12.12 0.40 9.67
CA ALA A 12 -11.91 -1.01 9.99
C ALA A 12 -10.51 -1.58 9.62
N GLY A 13 -9.43 -0.83 9.82
CA GLY A 13 -8.06 -1.27 9.49
C GLY A 13 -7.54 -0.80 8.13
N TRP A 14 -8.37 -0.12 7.35
CA TRP A 14 -8.06 0.26 5.98
C TRP A 14 -8.08 1.78 5.80
N TRP A 15 -7.14 2.27 5.01
CA TRP A 15 -7.20 3.58 4.41
C TRP A 15 -7.92 3.50 3.07
N TYR A 16 -9.03 4.21 2.95
CA TYR A 16 -9.80 4.33 1.72
C TYR A 16 -9.58 5.71 1.10
N PRO A 17 -9.35 5.80 -0.22
CA PRO A 17 -9.43 7.07 -0.94
C PRO A 17 -10.81 7.71 -0.77
N ALA A 18 -10.84 8.99 -0.42
CA ALA A 18 -12.06 9.78 -0.24
C ALA A 18 -12.55 10.31 -1.59
N TRP A 19 -13.05 9.40 -2.43
CA TRP A 19 -13.60 9.72 -3.75
C TRP A 19 -14.67 10.81 -3.68
N GLY A 20 -14.58 11.80 -4.57
CA GLY A 20 -15.54 12.89 -4.67
C GLY A 20 -15.44 13.95 -3.55
N TYR A 21 -14.58 13.77 -2.54
CA TYR A 21 -14.41 14.76 -1.47
C TYR A 21 -13.73 16.05 -1.95
N ALA A 22 -12.73 15.92 -2.82
CA ALA A 22 -12.01 17.06 -3.40
C ALA A 22 -11.79 16.84 -4.91
N PRO A 23 -12.23 17.78 -5.77
CA PRO A 23 -12.22 17.59 -7.23
C PRO A 23 -10.83 17.59 -7.86
N ASN A 24 -9.84 18.18 -7.18
CA ASN A 24 -8.44 18.23 -7.59
C ASN A 24 -7.55 17.22 -6.85
N ALA A 25 -8.15 16.25 -6.15
CA ALA A 25 -7.39 15.23 -5.44
C ALA A 25 -6.71 14.26 -6.41
N TYR A 26 -5.46 13.92 -6.11
CA TYR A 26 -4.69 12.92 -6.85
C TYR A 26 -4.54 11.66 -6.02
N TYR A 27 -4.82 10.51 -6.64
CA TYR A 27 -4.66 9.19 -6.05
C TYR A 27 -3.82 8.32 -7.00
N ALA A 28 -2.59 7.99 -6.61
CA ALA A 28 -1.76 7.06 -7.39
C ALA A 28 -2.30 5.63 -7.37
N TYR A 29 -3.06 5.29 -6.33
CA TYR A 29 -3.80 4.03 -6.19
C TYR A 29 -5.22 4.31 -5.73
N ASP A 30 -6.15 3.60 -6.35
CA ASP A 30 -7.59 3.84 -6.22
C ASP A 30 -8.31 2.87 -5.28
N GLY A 31 -7.61 1.84 -4.80
CA GLY A 31 -8.13 0.86 -3.86
C GLY A 31 -7.77 1.14 -2.39
N PRO A 32 -8.30 0.32 -1.47
CA PRO A 32 -7.99 0.43 -0.05
C PRO A 32 -6.59 -0.09 0.27
N ILE A 33 -5.96 0.50 1.29
CA ILE A 33 -4.64 0.13 1.79
C ILE A 33 -4.81 -0.36 3.23
N TYR A 34 -4.48 -1.62 3.51
CA TYR A 34 -4.48 -2.11 4.88
C TYR A 34 -3.28 -1.50 5.62
N ALA A 35 -3.50 -1.02 6.83
CA ALA A 35 -2.43 -0.55 7.70
C ALA A 35 -2.57 -1.12 9.12
N TYR A 36 -1.46 -1.10 9.83
CA TYR A 36 -1.32 -1.62 11.19
C TYR A 36 -0.80 -0.51 12.11
N ASN A 37 -0.90 -0.70 13.43
CA ASN A 37 -0.34 0.21 14.44
C ASN A 37 -0.69 1.71 14.28
N GLY A 38 -1.83 2.02 13.66
CA GLY A 38 -2.28 3.40 13.44
C GLY A 38 -1.40 4.19 12.46
N LEU A 39 -0.61 3.51 11.62
CA LEU A 39 0.26 4.16 10.65
C LEU A 39 -0.55 4.93 9.59
N PRO A 40 -0.07 6.10 9.17
CA PRO A 40 -0.63 6.79 8.00
C PRO A 40 -0.35 5.96 6.73
N PRO A 41 -1.13 6.14 5.66
CA PRO A 41 -1.09 5.26 4.49
C PRO A 41 0.28 5.30 3.78
N ASP A 42 0.90 6.46 3.65
CA ASP A 42 2.24 6.64 3.08
C ASP A 42 3.30 5.86 3.86
N GLN A 43 3.26 5.90 5.19
CA GLN A 43 4.22 5.16 6.01
C GLN A 43 3.99 3.64 5.93
N ALA A 44 2.74 3.19 5.88
CA ALA A 44 2.44 1.78 5.65
C ALA A 44 2.96 1.30 4.28
N ILE A 45 2.78 2.10 3.24
CA ILE A 45 3.32 1.81 1.90
C ILE A 45 4.84 1.80 1.90
N ALA A 46 5.49 2.79 2.53
CA ALA A 46 6.95 2.88 2.60
C ALA A 46 7.56 1.66 3.31
N ASN A 47 6.94 1.19 4.39
CA ASN A 47 7.39 -0.02 5.08
C ASN A 47 7.31 -1.25 4.17
N VAL A 48 6.21 -1.41 3.43
CA VAL A 48 6.05 -2.51 2.46
C VAL A 48 7.07 -2.41 1.32
N GLN A 49 7.26 -1.23 0.74
CA GLN A 49 8.28 -0.99 -0.29
C GLN A 49 9.68 -1.37 0.21
N SER A 50 10.04 -0.97 1.43
CA SER A 50 11.34 -1.33 2.04
C SER A 50 11.50 -2.84 2.20
N ALA A 51 10.48 -3.54 2.72
CA ALA A 51 10.54 -4.99 2.88
C ALA A 51 10.59 -5.74 1.54
N LEU A 52 9.84 -5.28 0.54
CA LEU A 52 9.89 -5.83 -0.81
C LEU A 52 11.25 -5.58 -1.47
N GLN A 53 11.88 -4.42 -1.21
CA GLN A 53 13.22 -4.11 -1.72
C GLN A 53 14.29 -5.00 -1.09
N GLN A 54 14.23 -5.23 0.23
CA GLN A 54 15.13 -6.15 0.94
C GLN A 54 15.04 -7.59 0.41
N GLN A 55 13.87 -7.99 -0.09
CA GLN A 55 13.63 -9.32 -0.67
C GLN A 55 13.85 -9.35 -2.20
N GLY A 56 14.22 -8.23 -2.83
CA GLY A 56 14.51 -8.16 -4.26
C GLY A 56 13.30 -8.00 -5.18
N TYR A 57 12.09 -7.81 -4.63
CA TYR A 57 10.85 -7.62 -5.40
C TYR A 57 10.67 -6.19 -5.91
N TYR A 58 11.24 -5.20 -5.22
CA TYR A 58 11.07 -3.78 -5.53
C TYR A 58 12.41 -3.07 -5.71
N GLN A 59 12.57 -2.35 -6.82
CA GLN A 59 13.81 -1.64 -7.18
C GLN A 59 13.62 -0.12 -7.29
N GLY A 60 12.41 0.37 -7.03
CA GLY A 60 12.09 1.79 -7.02
C GLY A 60 12.46 2.47 -5.71
N GLU A 61 12.16 3.77 -5.62
CA GLU A 61 12.33 4.54 -4.40
C GLU A 61 11.29 4.16 -3.35
N VAL A 62 11.69 4.17 -2.08
CA VAL A 62 10.80 4.00 -0.92
C VAL A 62 10.13 5.34 -0.65
N ASP A 63 9.15 5.69 -1.48
CA ASP A 63 8.47 6.99 -1.51
C ASP A 63 7.10 6.99 -0.83
N GLY A 64 6.62 5.86 -0.32
CA GLY A 64 5.29 5.76 0.29
C GLY A 64 4.15 5.91 -0.72
N LEU A 65 4.40 5.80 -2.02
CA LEU A 65 3.41 5.86 -3.07
C LEU A 65 3.07 4.46 -3.59
N LEU A 66 1.79 4.07 -3.54
CA LEU A 66 1.36 2.77 -4.05
C LEU A 66 1.18 2.79 -5.58
N GLY A 67 2.20 3.21 -6.31
CA GLY A 67 2.18 3.32 -7.76
C GLY A 67 2.30 1.98 -8.49
N PRO A 68 2.34 1.99 -9.84
CA PRO A 68 2.40 0.78 -10.66
C PRO A 68 3.58 -0.15 -10.32
N LEU A 69 4.75 0.41 -10.01
CA LEU A 69 5.94 -0.37 -9.65
C LEU A 69 5.76 -1.11 -8.31
N THR A 70 5.24 -0.42 -7.30
CA THR A 70 4.97 -1.04 -5.99
C THR A 70 3.91 -2.12 -6.10
N ARG A 71 2.83 -1.87 -6.86
CA ARG A 71 1.78 -2.87 -7.10
C ARG A 71 2.29 -4.10 -7.84
N ALA A 72 3.16 -3.92 -8.82
CA ALA A 72 3.81 -5.04 -9.53
C ALA A 72 4.71 -5.85 -8.59
N ALA A 73 5.47 -5.19 -7.71
CA ALA A 73 6.29 -5.85 -6.70
C ALA A 73 5.44 -6.65 -5.70
N ILE A 74 4.34 -6.07 -5.21
CA ILE A 74 3.38 -6.77 -4.35
C ILE A 74 2.79 -7.99 -5.07
N ALA A 75 2.39 -7.85 -6.33
CA ALA A 75 1.81 -8.96 -7.10
C ALA A 75 2.80 -10.12 -7.27
N ASN A 76 4.08 -9.81 -7.52
CA ASN A 76 5.14 -10.82 -7.63
C ASN A 76 5.40 -11.51 -6.28
N TYR A 77 5.50 -10.72 -5.19
CA TYR A 77 5.63 -11.25 -3.84
C TYR A 77 4.45 -12.18 -3.49
N GLN A 78 3.22 -11.72 -3.71
CA GLN A 78 2.02 -12.52 -3.46
C GLN A 78 2.03 -13.83 -4.24
N ARG A 79 2.41 -13.80 -5.52
CA ARG A 79 2.52 -15.01 -6.35
C ARG A 79 3.53 -15.99 -5.77
N ASP A 80 4.72 -15.52 -5.44
CA ASP A 80 5.82 -16.38 -4.97
C ASP A 80 5.58 -16.96 -3.58
N HIS A 81 4.81 -16.24 -2.76
CA HIS A 81 4.40 -16.67 -1.41
C HIS A 81 3.06 -17.44 -1.39
N GLY A 82 2.46 -17.74 -2.55
CA GLY A 82 1.20 -18.50 -2.63
C GLY A 82 -0.02 -17.76 -2.09
N LEU A 83 0.03 -16.43 -2.03
CA LEU A 83 -1.08 -15.57 -1.62
C LEU A 83 -2.01 -15.27 -2.80
N TYR A 84 -3.23 -14.82 -2.49
CA TYR A 84 -4.11 -14.28 -3.52
C TYR A 84 -3.50 -12.98 -4.10
N ILE A 85 -3.41 -12.89 -5.43
CA ILE A 85 -2.70 -11.81 -6.12
C ILE A 85 -3.61 -10.58 -6.23
N THR A 86 -3.72 -9.80 -5.16
CA THR A 86 -4.52 -8.56 -5.12
C THR A 86 -3.77 -7.36 -5.72
N SER A 87 -2.44 -7.42 -5.81
CA SER A 87 -1.57 -6.27 -6.14
C SER A 87 -1.77 -5.09 -5.19
N ALA A 88 -2.30 -5.34 -3.99
CA ALA A 88 -2.67 -4.35 -2.98
C ALA A 88 -2.02 -4.72 -1.65
N ILE A 89 -1.86 -3.74 -0.78
CA ILE A 89 -1.46 -3.98 0.61
C ILE A 89 -2.69 -4.47 1.35
N ASP A 90 -2.83 -5.79 1.48
CA ASP A 90 -3.87 -6.46 2.24
C ASP A 90 -3.30 -7.15 3.49
N ARG A 91 -4.21 -7.60 4.34
CA ARG A 91 -3.84 -8.23 5.61
C ARG A 91 -2.96 -9.47 5.44
N PRO A 92 -3.26 -10.44 4.54
CA PRO A 92 -2.38 -11.59 4.31
C PRO A 92 -0.98 -11.20 3.85
N THR A 93 -0.86 -10.16 3.01
CA THR A 93 0.44 -9.66 2.56
C THR A 93 1.25 -9.10 3.73
N LEU A 94 0.62 -8.29 4.60
CA LEU A 94 1.31 -7.74 5.77
C LEU A 94 1.68 -8.82 6.79
N GLU A 95 0.80 -9.78 7.04
CA GLU A 95 1.10 -10.93 7.91
C GLU A 95 2.29 -11.74 7.37
N SER A 96 2.33 -12.02 6.08
CA SER A 96 3.44 -12.73 5.42
C SER A 96 4.76 -11.94 5.47
N LEU A 97 4.69 -10.60 5.48
CA LEU A 97 5.84 -9.72 5.66
C LEU A 97 6.25 -9.51 7.13
N GLY A 98 5.50 -10.08 8.10
CA GLY A 98 5.75 -9.90 9.53
C GLY A 98 5.36 -8.52 10.08
N MET A 99 4.39 -7.85 9.45
CA MET A 99 3.93 -6.49 9.75
C MET A 99 2.52 -6.49 10.35
N THR A 100 2.40 -6.74 11.66
CA THR A 100 1.10 -6.80 12.38
C THR A 100 1.10 -5.98 13.65
#